data_AF-A0A1G6TZX2-F1
#
_entry.id   AF-A0A1G6TZX2-F1
#
_cell.length_a   1.000
_cell.length_b   1.000
_cell.length_c   1.000
_cell.angle_alpha   90.00
_cell.angle_beta   90.00
_cell.angle_gamma   90.00
#
_symmetry.space_group_name_H-M   'P 1'
#
loop_
_entity.id
_entity.type
_entity.pdbx_description
1 polymer ?
#
loop_
_entity_poly.entity_id
_entity_poly.type
_entity_poly.pdbx_seq_one_letter_code
_entity_poly.pdbx_strand_id
1 'polypeptide(L)'
;MQVPPPQAYFDLNNWHRTVLHELAHASGHKSRLNRDLSGSYGTKKHAFEELIAEISSVFSCASLGIVPTVRYADYIGSWLDVVREDNRAIVGAASQASKVPDYPLGYLPQDVADARTAMAEQDAGFSSAATAAERVRGQAVFSRRVEDEREAPGHP
;
A
#
# COMPACT_ATOMS: atom_id res chain seq x y z
N MET A 1 19.23 4.95 13.31
CA MET A 1 17.87 4.76 13.84
C MET A 1 17.98 3.97 15.13
N GLN A 2 17.27 4.38 16.18
CA GLN A 2 17.33 3.75 17.49
C GLN A 2 15.90 3.54 17.98
N VAL A 3 15.48 2.29 18.12
CA VAL A 3 14.19 1.92 18.69
C VAL A 3 14.47 1.25 20.04
N PRO A 4 13.70 1.55 21.10
CA PRO A 4 13.80 0.79 22.34
C PRO A 4 13.66 -0.72 22.10
N PRO A 5 14.32 -1.55 22.93
CA PRO A 5 14.24 -3.00 22.77
C PRO A 5 12.79 -3.49 22.96
N PRO A 6 12.39 -4.64 22.37
CA PRO A 6 11.01 -5.15 22.44
C PRO A 6 10.44 -5.21 23.86
N GLN A 7 11.29 -5.52 24.85
CA GLN A 7 10.93 -5.64 26.27
C GLN A 7 10.49 -4.32 26.91
N ALA A 8 10.79 -3.18 26.27
CA ALA A 8 10.32 -1.87 26.71
C ALA A 8 8.87 -1.58 26.31
N TYR A 9 8.25 -2.43 25.48
CA TYR A 9 6.88 -2.28 25.02
C TYR A 9 5.96 -3.24 25.77
N PHE A 10 4.76 -2.75 26.09
CA PHE A 10 3.72 -3.58 26.72
C PHE A 10 3.17 -4.66 25.77
N ASP A 11 3.24 -4.40 24.46
CA ASP A 11 2.82 -5.33 23.40
C ASP A 11 3.86 -5.32 22.28
N LEU A 12 4.27 -6.52 21.84
CA LEU A 12 5.20 -6.75 20.75
C LEU A 12 4.68 -6.19 19.41
N ASN A 13 3.36 -6.14 19.21
CA ASN A 13 2.78 -5.52 18.00
C ASN A 13 3.10 -4.02 17.92
N ASN A 14 3.14 -3.32 19.06
CA ASN A 14 3.52 -1.91 19.11
C ASN A 14 5.01 -1.72 18.80
N TRP A 15 5.85 -2.67 19.21
CA TRP A 15 7.26 -2.68 18.83
C TRP A 15 7.44 -2.87 17.32
N HIS A 16 6.77 -3.87 16.72
CA HIS A 16 6.85 -4.12 15.29
C HIS A 16 6.42 -2.91 14.46
N ARG A 17 5.29 -2.29 14.81
CA ARG A 17 4.82 -1.07 14.16
C ARG A 17 5.86 0.06 14.23
N THR A 18 6.46 0.27 15.41
CA THR A 18 7.47 1.32 15.61
C THR A 18 8.70 1.05 14.75
N VAL A 19 9.23 -0.17 14.78
CA VAL A 19 10.39 -0.54 13.96
C VAL A 19 10.11 -0.39 12.47
N LEU A 20 8.92 -0.81 12.01
CA LEU A 20 8.54 -0.72 10.60
C LEU A 20 8.29 0.73 10.14
N HIS A 21 7.75 1.58 11.01
CA HIS A 21 7.59 3.02 10.77
C HIS A 21 8.96 3.69 10.61
N GLU A 22 9.87 3.43 11.55
CA GLU A 22 11.22 3.99 11.50
C GLU A 22 12.03 3.45 10.30
N LEU A 23 11.84 2.18 9.93
CA LEU A 23 12.44 1.58 8.73
C LEU A 23 11.95 2.27 7.46
N ALA A 24 10.67 2.66 7.45
CA ALA A 24 10.10 3.43 6.36
C ALA A 24 10.76 4.81 6.22
N HIS A 25 11.03 5.52 7.32
CA HIS A 25 11.85 6.74 7.26
C HIS A 25 13.27 6.47 6.76
N ALA A 26 13.91 5.41 7.24
CA ALA A 26 15.26 5.06 6.81
C ALA A 26 15.32 4.88 5.28
N SER A 27 14.29 4.29 4.65
CA SER A 27 14.19 4.11 3.20
C SER A 27 14.18 5.42 2.39
N GLY A 28 13.86 6.56 3.01
CA GLY A 28 13.78 7.86 2.33
C GLY A 28 15.13 8.50 2.00
N HIS A 29 16.23 7.99 2.58
CA HIS A 29 17.57 8.55 2.37
C HIS A 29 17.97 8.65 0.89
N LYS A 30 18.86 9.60 0.56
CA LYS A 30 19.32 9.90 -0.81
C LYS A 30 19.88 8.69 -1.57
N SER A 31 20.55 7.76 -0.89
CA SER A 31 21.10 6.53 -1.48
C SER A 31 20.06 5.43 -1.70
N ARG A 32 18.78 5.72 -1.49
CA ARG A 32 17.67 4.76 -1.45
C ARG A 32 16.52 5.28 -2.31
N LEU A 33 15.36 5.55 -1.74
CA LEU A 33 14.21 6.12 -2.45
C LEU A 33 14.33 7.62 -2.72
N ASN A 34 15.35 8.29 -2.16
CA ASN A 34 15.67 9.70 -2.42
C ASN A 34 14.43 10.62 -2.29
N ARG A 35 13.69 10.46 -1.19
CA ARG A 35 12.54 11.31 -0.89
C ARG A 35 13.01 12.65 -0.32
N ASP A 36 12.18 13.68 -0.45
CA ASP A 36 12.47 15.00 0.12
C ASP A 36 12.23 15.01 1.63
N LEU A 37 13.30 14.81 2.40
CA LEU A 37 13.29 14.82 3.87
C LEU A 37 13.68 16.20 4.45
N SER A 38 13.63 17.27 3.66
CA SER A 38 14.04 18.63 4.12
C SER A 38 13.01 19.33 5.02
N GLY A 39 11.81 18.77 5.18
CA GLY A 39 10.74 19.35 5.99
C GLY A 39 11.04 19.29 7.48
N SER A 40 10.90 20.42 8.18
CA SER A 40 10.94 20.47 9.64
C SER A 40 9.62 20.04 10.27
N TYR A 41 9.64 19.66 11.55
CA TYR A 41 8.46 19.29 12.32
C TYR A 41 7.33 20.34 12.17
N GLY A 42 6.10 19.85 11.95
CA GLY A 42 4.91 20.69 11.76
C GLY A 42 4.75 21.26 10.34
N THR A 43 5.69 21.05 9.42
CA THR A 43 5.51 21.43 8.01
C THR A 43 4.71 20.39 7.23
N LYS A 44 4.09 20.80 6.11
CA LYS A 44 3.38 19.88 5.20
C LYS A 44 4.27 18.77 4.66
N LYS A 45 5.54 19.09 4.37
CA LYS A 45 6.53 18.11 3.89
C LYS A 45 6.81 17.04 4.96
N HIS A 46 7.01 17.46 6.20
CA HIS A 46 7.17 16.53 7.32
C HIS A 46 5.92 15.68 7.53
N ALA A 47 4.73 16.28 7.53
CA ALA A 47 3.47 15.56 7.68
C ALA A 47 3.24 14.54 6.55
N PHE A 48 3.66 14.85 5.32
CA PHE A 48 3.59 13.93 4.20
C PHE A 48 4.55 12.73 4.35
N GLU A 49 5.76 12.96 4.86
CA GLU A 49 6.71 11.87 5.13
C GLU A 49 6.25 10.96 6.28
N GLU A 50 5.67 11.52 7.35
CA GLU A 50 5.02 10.76 8.43
C GLU A 50 3.87 9.88 7.90
N LEU A 51 3.06 10.43 6.98
CA LEU A 51 1.98 9.69 6.34
C LEU A 51 2.52 8.52 5.50
N ILE A 52 3.61 8.72 4.75
CA ILE A 52 4.29 7.63 4.02
C ILE A 52 4.78 6.55 4.98
N ALA A 53 5.44 6.95 6.07
CA ALA A 53 6.06 6.04 7.01
C ALA A 53 5.04 5.15 7.71
N GLU A 54 3.92 5.72 8.15
CA GLU A 54 2.89 4.94 8.82
C GLU A 54 2.07 4.09 7.85
N ILE A 55 1.70 4.59 6.66
CA ILE A 55 1.03 3.75 5.65
C ILE A 55 1.90 2.51 5.34
N SER A 56 3.21 2.71 5.18
CA SER A 56 4.16 1.62 4.98
C SER A 56 4.21 0.66 6.17
N SER A 57 4.20 1.18 7.40
CA SER A 57 4.21 0.37 8.62
C SER A 57 2.95 -0.49 8.73
N VAL A 58 1.77 0.10 8.51
CA VAL A 58 0.48 -0.61 8.54
C VAL A 58 0.42 -1.71 7.48
N PHE A 59 0.80 -1.41 6.24
CA PHE A 59 0.83 -2.44 5.19
C PHE A 59 1.81 -3.56 5.51
N SER A 60 2.98 -3.22 6.05
CA SER A 60 4.01 -4.22 6.40
C SER A 60 3.55 -5.11 7.57
N CYS A 61 2.93 -4.53 8.60
CA CYS A 61 2.29 -5.30 9.67
C CYS A 61 1.21 -6.24 9.12
N ALA A 62 0.33 -5.74 8.24
CA ALA A 62 -0.71 -6.55 7.63
C ALA A 62 -0.14 -7.72 6.80
N SER A 63 0.91 -7.48 6.00
CA SER A 63 1.58 -8.52 5.21
C SER A 63 2.29 -9.57 6.07
N LEU A 64 2.75 -9.19 7.27
CA LEU A 64 3.39 -10.10 8.23
C LEU A 64 2.39 -10.81 9.16
N GLY A 65 1.08 -10.58 8.99
CA GLY A 65 0.05 -11.15 9.85
C GLY A 65 0.03 -10.55 11.27
N ILE A 66 0.63 -9.37 11.46
CA ILE A 66 0.69 -8.66 12.73
C ILE A 66 -0.63 -7.90 12.91
N VAL A 67 -1.51 -8.44 13.74
CA VAL A 67 -2.81 -7.84 14.06
C VAL A 67 -2.65 -6.92 15.27
N PRO A 68 -2.93 -5.61 15.15
CA PRO A 68 -2.82 -4.71 16.29
C PRO A 68 -3.90 -4.98 17.34
N THR A 69 -3.51 -4.81 18.60
CA THR A 69 -4.34 -5.05 19.78
C THR A 69 -5.10 -3.81 20.23
N VAL A 70 -4.68 -2.61 19.81
CA VAL A 70 -5.27 -1.32 20.19
C VAL A 70 -5.88 -0.62 18.97
N ARG A 71 -7.03 0.05 19.15
CA ARG A 71 -7.78 0.66 18.04
C ARG A 71 -7.03 1.85 17.45
N TYR A 72 -6.88 1.82 16.12
CA TYR A 72 -6.25 2.80 15.22
C TYR A 72 -6.74 4.27 15.30
N ALA A 73 -7.68 4.61 16.18
CA ALA A 73 -8.36 5.90 16.16
C ALA A 73 -7.47 7.09 16.57
N ASP A 74 -6.49 6.86 17.46
CA ASP A 74 -5.69 7.95 18.03
C ASP A 74 -4.67 8.54 17.03
N TYR A 75 -4.35 7.82 15.94
CA TYR A 75 -3.32 8.22 14.96
C TYR A 75 -3.89 8.70 13.62
N ILE A 76 -5.18 8.45 13.34
CA ILE A 76 -5.89 9.07 12.21
C ILE A 76 -6.07 10.59 12.46
N GLY A 77 -6.04 11.02 13.72
CA GLY A 77 -6.23 12.41 14.14
C GLY A 77 -5.27 13.40 13.49
N SER A 78 -3.97 13.11 13.44
CA SER A 78 -2.97 14.01 12.84
C SER A 78 -2.94 13.99 11.31
N TRP A 79 -3.70 13.08 10.68
CA TRP A 79 -3.74 12.88 9.22
C TRP A 79 -5.01 13.38 8.59
N LEU A 80 -6.08 13.47 9.38
CA LEU A 80 -7.32 14.08 8.94
C LEU A 80 -7.07 15.49 8.41
N ASP A 81 -6.17 16.26 8.99
CA ASP A 81 -5.86 17.61 8.51
C ASP A 81 -5.16 17.58 7.15
N VAL A 82 -4.22 16.64 6.91
CA VAL A 82 -3.54 16.47 5.61
C VAL A 82 -4.50 15.98 4.53
N VAL A 83 -5.36 15.00 4.86
CA VAL A 83 -6.34 14.43 3.92
C VAL A 83 -7.48 15.41 3.63
N ARG A 84 -7.91 16.20 4.62
CA ARG A 84 -8.94 17.24 4.45
C ARG A 84 -8.47 18.38 3.55
N GLU A 85 -7.19 18.75 3.61
CA GLU A 85 -6.63 19.78 2.73
C GLU A 85 -6.34 19.28 1.31
N ASP A 86 -5.94 18.01 1.13
CA ASP A 86 -5.67 17.42 -0.19
C ASP A 86 -6.04 15.94 -0.25
N ASN A 87 -7.20 15.64 -0.84
CA ASN A 87 -7.69 14.28 -1.05
C ASN A 87 -6.76 13.42 -1.94
N ARG A 88 -5.84 14.01 -2.71
CA ARG A 88 -4.87 13.26 -3.53
C ARG A 88 -3.61 12.91 -2.76
N ALA A 89 -3.35 13.57 -1.62
CA ALA A 89 -2.19 13.30 -0.79
C ALA A 89 -2.14 11.85 -0.31
N ILE A 90 -3.29 11.23 -0.03
CA ILE A 90 -3.35 9.82 0.39
C ILE A 90 -2.88 8.86 -0.71
N VAL A 91 -3.25 9.11 -1.97
CA VAL A 91 -2.84 8.28 -3.11
C VAL A 91 -1.36 8.48 -3.40
N GLY A 92 -0.87 9.72 -3.31
CA GLY A 92 0.55 10.03 -3.44
C GLY A 92 1.40 9.35 -2.36
N ALA A 93 0.97 9.42 -1.10
CA ALA A 93 1.65 8.79 0.03
C ALA A 93 1.62 7.26 -0.09
N ALA A 94 0.48 6.67 -0.45
CA ALA A 94 0.36 5.24 -0.67
C ALA A 94 1.28 4.74 -1.81
N SER A 95 1.41 5.50 -2.90
CA SER A 95 2.33 5.17 -4.01
C SER A 95 3.81 5.23 -3.60
N GLN A 96 4.18 6.09 -2.66
CA GLN A 96 5.54 6.11 -2.12
C GLN A 96 5.74 4.99 -1.08
N ALA A 97 4.76 4.76 -0.22
CA ALA A 97 4.76 3.72 0.79
C ALA A 97 4.89 2.31 0.18
N SER A 98 4.25 2.06 -0.97
CA SER A 98 4.35 0.76 -1.65
C SER A 98 5.77 0.40 -2.12
N LYS A 99 6.66 1.39 -2.24
CA LYS A 99 8.06 1.21 -2.66
C LYS A 99 9.01 1.01 -1.47
N VAL A 100 8.56 1.30 -0.25
CA VAL A 100 9.36 1.18 0.97
C VAL A 100 9.83 -0.25 1.19
N PRO A 101 8.97 -1.29 1.07
CA PRO A 101 9.40 -2.67 1.25
C PRO A 101 10.51 -3.09 0.27
N ASP A 102 10.51 -2.58 -0.96
CA ASP A 102 11.49 -2.99 -1.97
C ASP A 102 12.94 -2.60 -1.58
N TYR A 103 13.10 -1.68 -0.63
CA TYR A 103 14.41 -1.22 -0.19
C TYR A 103 15.07 -2.14 0.87
N PRO A 104 14.44 -2.52 2.00
CA PRO A 104 14.97 -3.55 2.90
C PRO A 104 15.14 -4.91 2.22
N LEU A 105 14.32 -5.22 1.22
CA LEU A 105 14.24 -6.54 0.60
C LEU A 105 15.39 -6.85 -0.38
N GLY A 106 16.14 -5.84 -0.85
CA GLY A 106 17.37 -6.04 -1.64
C GLY A 106 18.49 -6.74 -0.85
N TYR A 107 18.31 -6.96 0.45
CA TYR A 107 19.23 -7.67 1.34
C TYR A 107 18.63 -8.97 1.92
N LEU A 108 17.46 -9.41 1.42
CA LEU A 108 16.91 -10.69 1.84
C LEU A 108 17.80 -11.85 1.39
N PRO A 109 17.85 -12.93 2.16
CA PRO A 109 18.29 -14.23 1.67
C PRO A 109 17.60 -14.56 0.33
N GLN A 110 18.38 -15.05 -0.63
CA GLN A 110 17.94 -15.25 -2.02
C GLN A 110 16.68 -16.12 -2.10
N ASP A 111 16.55 -17.11 -1.21
CA ASP A 111 15.38 -17.98 -1.08
C ASP A 111 14.08 -17.23 -0.72
N VAL A 112 14.17 -16.18 0.10
CA VAL A 112 13.02 -15.33 0.44
C VAL A 112 12.67 -14.38 -0.71
N ALA A 113 13.67 -13.89 -1.44
CA ALA A 113 13.46 -13.05 -2.63
C ALA A 113 12.78 -13.83 -3.78
N ASP A 114 13.21 -15.06 -4.00
CA ASP A 114 12.68 -15.96 -5.02
C ASP A 114 11.22 -16.35 -4.71
N ALA A 115 10.92 -16.67 -3.44
CA ALA A 115 9.56 -16.97 -2.99
C ALA A 115 8.59 -15.79 -3.21
N ARG A 116 9.06 -14.55 -3.03
CA ARG A 116 8.23 -13.36 -3.24
C ARG A 116 7.99 -13.07 -4.72
N THR A 117 8.98 -13.30 -5.58
CA THR A 117 8.84 -13.18 -7.04
C THR A 117 7.79 -14.14 -7.54
N ALA A 118 7.83 -15.39 -7.08
CA ALA A 118 6.81 -16.39 -7.40
C ALA A 118 5.39 -15.97 -6.94
N MET A 119 5.28 -15.35 -5.76
CA MET A 119 4.00 -14.87 -5.23
C MET A 119 3.45 -13.67 -6.02
N ALA A 120 4.32 -12.72 -6.40
CA ALA A 120 3.96 -11.56 -7.21
C ALA A 120 3.54 -11.96 -8.65
N GLU A 121 4.20 -12.96 -9.23
CA GLU A 121 3.81 -13.52 -10.53
C GLU A 121 2.45 -14.24 -10.49
N GLN A 122 2.14 -14.93 -9.38
CA GLN A 122 0.83 -15.54 -9.17
C GLN A 122 -0.29 -14.51 -9.02
N ASP A 123 -0.07 -13.44 -8.26
CA ASP A 123 -1.04 -12.35 -8.09
C ASP A 123 -1.26 -11.57 -9.41
N ALA A 124 -0.20 -11.33 -10.18
CA ALA A 124 -0.30 -10.71 -11.51
C ALA A 124 -1.05 -11.63 -12.50
N GLY A 125 -0.83 -12.93 -12.43
CA GLY A 125 -1.55 -13.93 -13.22
C GLY A 125 -3.04 -13.98 -12.88
N PHE A 126 -3.39 -13.89 -11.60
CA PHE A 126 -4.78 -13.84 -11.14
C PHE A 126 -5.51 -12.56 -11.59
N SER A 127 -4.85 -11.41 -11.50
CA SER A 127 -5.38 -10.11 -11.96
C SER A 127 -5.58 -10.04 -13.49
N SER A 128 -4.63 -10.60 -14.24
CA SER A 128 -4.72 -10.77 -15.70
C SER A 128 -5.92 -11.65 -16.09
N ALA A 129 -6.08 -12.80 -15.43
CA ALA A 129 -7.20 -13.71 -15.67
C ALA A 129 -8.57 -13.09 -15.30
N ALA A 130 -8.63 -12.33 -14.21
CA ALA A 130 -9.85 -11.60 -13.81
C ALA A 130 -10.24 -10.52 -14.84
N THR A 131 -9.26 -9.75 -15.32
CA THR A 131 -9.47 -8.72 -16.35
C THR A 131 -9.91 -9.33 -17.69
N ALA A 132 -9.32 -10.47 -18.07
CA ALA A 132 -9.73 -11.21 -19.26
C ALA A 132 -11.15 -11.77 -19.14
N ALA A 133 -11.50 -12.33 -17.98
CA ALA A 133 -12.85 -12.85 -17.71
C ALA A 133 -13.92 -11.74 -17.73
N GLU A 134 -13.61 -10.55 -17.24
CA GLU A 134 -14.53 -9.40 -17.28
C GLU A 134 -14.71 -8.85 -18.71
N ARG A 135 -13.64 -8.85 -19.52
CA ARG A 135 -13.70 -8.47 -20.93
C ARG A 135 -14.55 -9.44 -21.76
N VAL A 136 -14.43 -10.76 -21.49
CA VAL A 136 -15.25 -11.80 -22.13
C VAL A 136 -16.72 -11.69 -21.73
N ARG A 137 -17.02 -11.41 -20.44
CA ARG A 137 -18.41 -11.17 -19.99
C ARG A 137 -19.01 -9.91 -20.64
N GLY A 138 -18.24 -8.82 -20.73
CA GLY A 138 -18.69 -7.59 -21.40
C GLY A 138 -18.99 -7.79 -22.89
N GLN A 139 -18.18 -8.61 -23.57
CA GLN A 139 -18.37 -8.94 -24.99
C GLN A 139 -19.58 -9.85 -25.22
N ALA A 140 -19.82 -10.82 -24.33
CA ALA A 140 -21.01 -11.68 -24.37
C ALA A 140 -22.31 -10.89 -24.09
N VAL A 141 -22.27 -9.90 -23.18
CA VAL A 141 -23.41 -9.00 -22.91
C VAL A 141 -23.69 -8.08 -24.11
N PHE A 142 -22.65 -7.59 -24.79
CA PHE A 142 -22.80 -6.78 -26.01
C PHE A 142 -23.37 -7.61 -27.18
N SER A 143 -22.87 -8.82 -27.42
CA SER A 143 -23.38 -9.70 -28.48
C SER A 143 -24.84 -10.08 -28.27
N ARG A 144 -25.25 -10.37 -27.03
CA ARG A 144 -26.64 -10.72 -26.70
C ARG A 144 -27.60 -9.54 -26.92
N ARG A 145 -27.13 -8.29 -26.74
CA ARG A 145 -27.90 -7.07 -27.03
C ARG A 145 -28.05 -6.80 -28.54
N VAL A 146 -27.04 -7.13 -29.34
CA VAL A 146 -27.08 -6.96 -30.80
C VAL A 146 -27.97 -8.00 -31.48
N GLU A 147 -28.11 -9.19 -30.89
CA GLU A 147 -29.04 -10.23 -31.36
C GLU A 147 -30.50 -9.84 -31.07
N ASP A 148 -30.80 -9.29 -29.89
CA ASP A 148 -32.14 -8.85 -29.49
C ASP A 148 -32.67 -7.67 -30.35
N GLU A 149 -31.79 -6.79 -30.84
CA GLU A 149 -32.15 -5.67 -31.73
C GLU A 149 -32.40 -6.11 -33.19
N ARG A 150 -32.05 -7.34 -33.58
CA ARG A 150 -32.28 -7.87 -34.95
C ARG A 150 -33.59 -8.64 -35.10
N GLU A 151 -34.23 -9.05 -34.01
CA GLU A 151 -35.50 -9.79 -34.02
C GLU A 151 -36.73 -8.91 -33.82
N ALA A 152 -36.57 -7.58 -33.69
CA ALA A 152 -37.72 -6.68 -33.61
C ALA A 152 -38.52 -6.67 -34.93
N PRO A 153 -39.80 -7.07 -34.94
CA PRO A 153 -40.59 -7.09 -36.17
C PRO A 153 -40.92 -5.67 -36.62
N GLY A 154 -40.65 -5.39 -37.90
CA GLY A 154 -41.00 -4.12 -38.55
C GLY A 154 -42.49 -3.82 -38.43
N HIS A 155 -42.81 -2.73 -37.74
CA HIS A 155 -44.17 -2.23 -37.61
C HIS A 155 -44.57 -1.47 -38.89
N PRO A 156 -45.75 -1.73 -39.49
CA PRO A 156 -46.37 -0.82 -40.45
C PRO A 156 -46.96 0.43 -39.77
#